data_AF-A0A8J2UK49-F1
#
_entry.id   AF-A0A8J2UK49-F1
#
_cell.length_a   1.000
_cell.length_b   1.000
_cell.length_c   1.000
_cell.angle_alpha   90.00
_cell.angle_beta   90.00
_cell.angle_gamma   90.00
#
_symmetry.space_group_name_H-M   'P 1'
#
loop_
_entity.id
_entity.type
_entity.pdbx_description
1 polymer ?
#
loop_
_entity_poly.entity_id
_entity_poly.type
_entity_poly.pdbx_seq_one_letter_code
_entity_poly.pdbx_strand_id
1 'polypeptide(L)'
;MFGESIEALLQQKRVRLGLGILCIFFAVTGAHQLLTGSETADLLRGGGNLLAWGGFAVRNLTKAYGREQGGLNIPINVGIVMIIAGWFF
;
A
#
# COMPACT_ATOMS: atom_id res chain seq x y z
N MET A 1 -18.18 -7.87 18.27
CA MET A 1 -17.17 -7.83 19.36
C MET A 1 -15.72 -7.76 18.89
N PHE A 2 -15.35 -8.14 17.65
CA PHE A 2 -13.96 -7.99 17.16
C PHE A 2 -13.61 -6.58 16.61
N GLY A 3 -14.60 -5.71 16.36
CA GLY A 3 -14.39 -4.40 15.75
C GLY A 3 -13.67 -3.40 16.67
N GLU A 4 -14.13 -3.25 17.92
CA GLU A 4 -13.55 -2.31 18.89
C GLU A 4 -12.09 -2.65 19.23
N SER A 5 -11.73 -3.94 19.28
CA SER A 5 -10.36 -4.35 19.58
C SER A 5 -9.39 -4.11 18.41
N ILE A 6 -9.84 -4.35 17.17
CA ILE A 6 -9.02 -4.08 15.98
C ILE A 6 -8.82 -2.59 15.78
N GLU A 7 -9.85 -1.77 15.99
CA GLU A 7 -9.71 -0.31 15.95
C GLU A 7 -8.74 0.19 17.01
N ALA A 8 -8.86 -0.30 18.26
CA ALA A 8 -7.91 0.02 19.33
C ALA A 8 -6.47 -0.38 18.97
N LEU A 9 -6.27 -1.55 18.35
CA LEU A 9 -4.96 -1.99 17.84
C LEU A 9 -4.44 -1.06 16.74
N LEU A 10 -5.28 -0.69 15.78
CA LEU A 10 -4.91 0.22 14.69
C LEU A 10 -4.65 1.65 15.17
N GLN A 11 -5.10 2.06 16.35
CA GLN A 11 -4.71 3.33 16.95
C GLN A 11 -3.32 3.28 17.60
N GLN A 12 -2.76 2.10 17.86
CA GLN A 12 -1.43 1.98 18.45
C GLN A 12 -0.35 2.38 17.44
N LYS A 13 0.49 3.35 17.83
CA LYS A 13 1.63 3.81 17.03
C LYS A 13 2.52 2.66 16.56
N ARG A 14 2.81 1.68 17.43
CA ARG A 14 3.65 0.52 17.10
C ARG A 14 3.03 -0.34 15.99
N VAL A 15 1.72 -0.57 16.04
CA VAL A 15 0.99 -1.32 15.02
C VAL A 15 1.00 -0.56 13.69
N ARG A 16 0.75 0.75 13.71
CA ARG A 16 0.83 1.60 12.51
C ARG A 16 2.22 1.62 11.88
N LEU A 17 3.28 1.70 12.69
CA LEU A 17 4.65 1.62 12.20
C LEU A 17 4.95 0.24 11.60
N GLY A 18 4.53 -0.84 12.26
CA GLY A 18 4.68 -2.21 11.72
C GLY A 18 3.95 -2.39 10.38
N LEU A 19 2.70 -1.93 10.29
CA LEU A 19 1.93 -1.91 9.05
C LEU A 19 2.59 -1.04 7.98
N GLY A 20 3.11 0.12 8.36
CA GLY A 20 3.83 1.03 7.45
C GLY A 20 5.07 0.37 6.86
N ILE A 21 5.89 -0.29 7.68
CA ILE A 21 7.08 -1.04 7.24
C ILE A 21 6.69 -2.18 6.30
N LEU A 22 5.64 -2.95 6.64
CA LEU A 22 5.15 -4.03 5.79
C LEU A 22 4.67 -3.50 4.44
N CYS A 23 3.94 -2.39 4.42
CA CYS A 23 3.51 -1.74 3.19
C CYS A 23 4.71 -1.21 2.37
N ILE A 24 5.76 -0.67 3.01
CA ILE A 24 6.99 -0.28 2.33
C ILE A 24 7.64 -1.48 1.66
N PHE A 25 7.75 -2.61 2.38
CA PHE A 25 8.32 -3.83 1.82
C PHE A 25 7.58 -4.25 0.54
N PHE A 26 6.24 -4.29 0.56
CA PHE A 26 5.44 -4.62 -0.62
C PHE A 26 5.57 -3.58 -1.75
N ALA A 27 5.68 -2.30 -1.40
CA ALA A 27 5.90 -1.24 -2.38
C ALA A 27 7.26 -1.40 -3.07
N VAL A 28 8.31 -1.77 -2.32
CA VAL A 28 9.65 -2.04 -2.85
C VAL A 28 9.66 -3.28 -3.74
N THR A 29 8.97 -4.35 -3.35
CA THR A 29 8.83 -5.53 -4.23
C THR A 29 8.08 -5.18 -5.51
N GLY A 30 7.05 -4.32 -5.42
CA GLY A 30 6.35 -3.78 -6.58
C GLY A 30 7.26 -2.94 -7.48
N ALA A 31 8.05 -2.04 -6.91
CA ALA A 31 9.04 -1.25 -7.65
C ALA A 31 10.09 -2.14 -8.32
N HIS A 32 10.58 -3.18 -7.64
CA HIS A 32 11.49 -4.14 -8.24
C HIS A 32 10.84 -4.84 -9.44
N GLN A 33 9.62 -5.36 -9.29
CA GLN A 33 8.89 -5.99 -10.39
C GLN A 33 8.66 -5.00 -11.56
N LEU A 34 8.35 -3.74 -11.27
CA LEU A 34 8.17 -2.70 -12.28
C LEU A 34 9.46 -2.44 -13.07
N LEU A 35 10.63 -2.52 -12.41
CA LEU A 35 11.93 -2.23 -13.02
C LEU A 35 12.54 -3.44 -13.74
N THR A 36 12.25 -4.67 -13.29
CA THR A 36 12.83 -5.89 -13.87
C THR A 36 11.87 -6.65 -14.78
N GLY A 37 10.57 -6.32 -14.76
CA GLY A 37 9.55 -6.95 -15.57
C GLY A 37 9.70 -6.63 -17.05
N SER A 38 9.48 -7.63 -17.90
CA SER A 38 9.51 -7.49 -19.36
C SER A 38 8.12 -7.49 -19.99
N GLU A 39 7.09 -7.92 -19.24
CA GLU A 39 5.72 -8.04 -19.73
C GLU A 39 4.85 -6.87 -19.25
N THR A 40 3.80 -6.55 -20.01
CA THR A 40 2.83 -5.51 -19.65
C THR A 40 2.15 -5.85 -18.31
N ALA A 41 1.89 -7.14 -18.06
CA ALA A 41 1.38 -7.64 -16.80
C ALA A 41 2.28 -7.26 -15.61
N ASP A 42 3.60 -7.37 -15.76
CA ASP A 42 4.56 -7.03 -14.70
C ASP A 42 4.63 -5.54 -14.44
N LEU A 43 4.53 -4.71 -15.49
CA LEU A 43 4.47 -3.26 -15.34
C LEU A 43 3.21 -2.84 -14.58
N LEU A 44 2.05 -3.43 -14.91
CA LEU A 44 0.78 -3.17 -14.25
C LEU A 44 0.78 -3.63 -12.79
N ARG A 45 1.24 -4.86 -12.51
CA ARG A 45 1.31 -5.40 -11.15
C ARG A 45 2.37 -4.69 -10.31
N GLY A 46 3.54 -4.43 -10.87
CA GLY A 46 4.65 -3.75 -10.20
C GLY A 46 4.31 -2.29 -9.87
N GLY A 47 3.83 -1.53 -10.86
CA GLY A 47 3.38 -0.16 -10.67
C GLY A 47 2.16 -0.07 -9.76
N GLY A 48 1.23 -1.01 -9.89
CA GLY A 48 0.06 -1.10 -9.03
C GLY A 48 0.41 -1.39 -7.57
N ASN A 49 1.33 -2.32 -7.32
CA ASN A 49 1.86 -2.61 -5.99
C ASN A 49 2.59 -1.39 -5.39
N LEU A 50 3.41 -0.70 -6.19
CA LEU A 50 4.10 0.50 -5.74
C LEU A 50 3.12 1.60 -5.29
N LEU A 51 2.07 1.86 -6.09
CA LEU A 51 1.07 2.88 -5.77
C LEU A 51 0.16 2.49 -4.61
N ALA A 52 -0.35 1.24 -4.60
CA ALA A 52 -1.24 0.76 -3.55
C ALA A 52 -0.52 0.67 -2.21
N TRP A 53 0.57 -0.09 -2.15
CA TRP A 53 1.30 -0.30 -0.90
C TRP A 53 2.08 0.94 -0.49
N GLY A 54 2.60 1.73 -1.44
CA GLY A 54 3.21 3.02 -1.14
C GLY A 54 2.21 4.00 -0.52
N GLY A 55 0.99 4.08 -1.07
CA GLY A 55 -0.08 4.89 -0.49
C GLY A 55 -0.50 4.43 0.90
N PHE A 56 -0.65 3.12 1.13
CA PHE A 56 -0.93 2.58 2.46
C PHE A 56 0.23 2.78 3.44
N ALA A 57 1.48 2.71 3.00
CA ALA A 57 2.64 2.98 3.81
C ALA A 57 2.61 4.43 4.32
N VAL A 58 2.45 5.40 3.40
CA VAL A 58 2.36 6.82 3.76
C VAL A 58 1.18 7.07 4.70
N ARG A 59 0.03 6.43 4.45
CA ARG A 59 -1.14 6.55 5.34
C ARG A 59 -0.87 6.03 6.76
N ASN A 60 -0.21 4.88 6.89
CA ASN A 60 0.08 4.29 8.19
C ASN A 60 1.17 5.07 8.93
N LEU A 61 2.21 5.52 8.23
CA LEU A 61 3.26 6.35 8.81
C LEU A 61 2.71 7.70 9.27
N THR A 62 1.95 8.41 8.44
CA THR A 62 1.36 9.70 8.85
C THR A 62 0.43 9.55 10.04
N LYS A 63 -0.44 8.53 10.06
CA LYS A 63 -1.29 8.24 11.22
C LYS A 63 -0.51 7.87 12.48
N ALA A 64 0.65 7.20 12.35
CA ALA A 64 1.53 6.91 13.49
C ALA A 64 2.10 8.19 14.17
N TYR A 65 2.15 9.31 13.44
CA TYR A 65 2.56 10.62 13.95
C TYR A 65 1.38 11.56 14.21
N GLY A 66 0.15 11.04 14.24
CA GLY A 66 -1.06 11.82 14.50
C GLY A 66 -1.47 12.76 13.35
N ARG A 67 -0.95 12.53 12.13
CA ARG A 67 -1.31 13.31 10.94
C ARG A 67 -2.18 12.47 10.02
N GLU A 68 -3.21 13.09 9.44
CA GLU A 68 -4.00 12.45 8.40
C GLU A 68 -3.72 13.13 7.06
N GLN A 69 -3.17 12.37 6.11
CA GLN A 69 -2.85 12.88 4.78
C GLN A 69 -4.00 12.54 3.83
N GLY A 70 -4.77 13.57 3.48
CA GLY A 70 -5.85 13.48 2.50
C GLY A 70 -5.34 13.14 1.10
N GLY A 71 -6.20 12.56 0.26
CA GLY A 71 -5.89 12.30 -1.15
C GLY A 71 -5.15 10.99 -1.44
N LEU A 72 -4.65 10.27 -0.41
CA LEU A 72 -3.99 8.97 -0.61
C LEU A 72 -4.91 7.87 -1.17
N ASN A 73 -6.24 8.04 -1.09
CA ASN A 73 -7.18 7.10 -1.67
C ASN A 73 -7.07 7.01 -3.20
N ILE A 74 -6.65 8.09 -3.87
CA ILE A 74 -6.48 8.09 -5.33
C ILE A 74 -5.36 7.14 -5.76
N PRO A 75 -4.09 7.33 -5.33
CA PRO A 75 -3.02 6.41 -5.70
C PRO A 75 -3.28 4.98 -5.21
N ILE A 76 -3.92 4.81 -4.04
CA ILE A 76 -4.28 3.47 -3.54
C ILE A 76 -5.25 2.77 -4.50
N ASN A 77 -6.35 3.43 -4.87
CA ASN A 77 -7.36 2.84 -5.73
C ASN A 77 -6.85 2.60 -7.15
N VAL A 78 -6.09 3.55 -7.71
CA VAL A 78 -5.42 3.37 -9.00
C VAL A 78 -4.48 2.16 -8.95
N GLY A 79 -3.67 2.05 -7.88
CA GLY A 79 -2.78 0.93 -7.69
C GLY A 79 -3.51 -0.42 -7.64
N ILE A 80 -4.62 -0.50 -6.90
CA ILE A 80 -5.46 -1.70 -6.84
C ILE A 80 -6.01 -2.07 -8.23
N VAL A 81 -6.52 -1.10 -8.97
CA VAL A 81 -7.04 -1.34 -10.34
C VAL A 81 -5.94 -1.83 -11.27
N MET A 82 -4.73 -1.26 -11.19
CA MET A 82 -3.59 -1.71 -11.99
C MET A 82 -3.17 -3.15 -11.66
N ILE A 83 -3.13 -3.52 -10.36
CA ILE A 83 -2.86 -4.89 -9.94
C ILE A 83 -3.89 -5.83 -10.57
N ILE A 84 -5.18 -5.50 -10.45
CA ILE A 84 -6.29 -6.29 -11.00
C ILE A 84 -6.16 -6.40 -12.53
N ALA A 85 -5.94 -5.28 -13.22
CA ALA A 85 -5.78 -5.25 -14.66
C ALA A 85 -4.63 -6.15 -15.13
N GLY A 86 -3.50 -6.16 -14.42
CA GLY A 86 -2.38 -7.04 -14.72
C GLY A 86 -2.66 -8.54 -14.58
N TRP A 87 -3.84 -8.98 -14.11
CA TRP A 87 -4.26 -10.39 -14.18
C TRP A 87 -4.98 -10.75 -15.48
N PHE A 88 -5.40 -9.76 -16.27
CA PHE A 88 -6.16 -9.94 -17.50
C PHE A 88 -5.37 -9.60 -18.76
N PHE A 89 -4.21 -8.96 -18.62
CA PHE A 89 -3.23 -8.65 -19.65
C PHE A 89 -1.92 -9.35 -19.33
#